data_AF-A0A078KZT4-F1
#
_entry.id   AF-A0A078KZT4-F1
#
_cell.length_a   1.000
_cell.length_b   1.000
_cell.length_c   1.000
_cell.angle_alpha   90.00
_cell.angle_beta   90.00
_cell.angle_gamma   90.00
#
_symmetry.space_group_name_H-M   'P 1'
#
loop_
_entity.id
_entity.type
_entity.pdbx_description
1 polymer ?
#
loop_
_entity_poly.entity_id
_entity_poly.type
_entity_poly.pdbx_seq_one_letter_code
_entity_poly.pdbx_strand_id
1 'polypeptide(L)'
;MLQLVSQKDIEARLIANSINSLGNLALHGKLTGSFDAKDLKPLLERLVTLKDIDPQAIANILTSLGNLAINGKLTGSFEAKDLSLLLQPFSTFAAKDIQPRQLGNSLNGIGKLAIKGRLIGQLPAETIDMLLNLLLSSPLLSSMDISNAVNNLGRLFKAGSLRTLSEGRSTRS
;
A
#
# COMPACT_ATOMS: atom_id res chain seq x y z
N MET A 1 3.36 13.42 14.98
CA MET A 1 3.17 13.00 13.56
C MET A 1 3.53 14.13 12.61
N LEU A 2 2.81 15.27 12.60
CA LEU A 2 3.14 16.41 11.73
C LEU A 2 4.58 16.93 11.89
N GLN A 3 5.14 16.88 13.11
CA GLN A 3 6.55 17.25 13.34
C GLN A 3 7.56 16.42 12.53
N LEU A 4 7.24 15.17 12.15
CA LEU A 4 8.12 14.34 11.31
C LEU A 4 8.22 14.89 9.88
N VAL A 5 7.14 15.48 9.36
CA VAL A 5 7.10 16.05 8.00
C VAL A 5 8.07 17.23 7.87
N SER A 6 8.28 17.98 8.95
CA SER A 6 9.11 19.19 8.97
C SER A 6 10.60 18.92 9.22
N GLN A 7 10.99 17.68 9.50
CA GLN A 7 12.40 17.33 9.74
C GLN A 7 13.16 17.29 8.41
N LYS A 8 14.24 18.06 8.30
CA LYS A 8 15.04 18.19 7.07
C LYS A 8 15.68 16.87 6.65
N ASP A 9 16.24 16.14 7.62
CA ASP A 9 17.04 14.93 7.39
C ASP A 9 16.30 13.64 7.80
N ILE A 10 14.97 13.62 7.65
CA ILE A 10 14.18 12.44 8.00
C ILE A 10 14.34 11.31 6.98
N GLU A 11 14.66 10.11 7.48
CA GLU A 11 14.71 8.86 6.71
C GLU A 11 13.30 8.34 6.41
N ALA A 12 13.11 7.74 5.22
CA ALA A 12 11.84 7.12 4.84
C ALA A 12 11.43 6.03 5.85
N ARG A 13 12.42 5.28 6.34
CA ARG A 13 12.23 4.23 7.34
C ARG A 13 11.64 4.75 8.65
N LEU A 14 11.97 5.97 9.10
CA LEU A 14 11.40 6.53 10.34
C LEU A 14 9.90 6.80 10.18
N ILE A 15 9.50 7.36 9.04
CA ILE A 15 8.09 7.58 8.71
C ILE A 15 7.37 6.23 8.60
N ALA A 16 7.95 5.27 7.88
CA ALA A 16 7.38 3.94 7.70
C ALA A 16 7.19 3.21 9.04
N ASN A 17 8.20 3.22 9.91
CA ASN A 17 8.14 2.61 11.23
C ASN A 17 7.10 3.27 12.14
N SER A 18 6.95 4.59 12.04
CA SER A 18 5.92 5.33 12.80
C SER A 18 4.52 4.89 12.39
N ILE A 19 4.23 4.88 11.08
CA ILE A 19 2.93 4.43 10.55
C ILE A 19 2.70 2.94 10.86
N ASN A 20 3.74 2.11 10.74
CA ASN A 20 3.67 0.69 11.05
C ASN A 20 3.30 0.43 12.52
N SER A 21 3.91 1.19 13.42
CA SER A 21 3.61 1.12 14.85
C SER A 21 2.16 1.48 15.15
N LEU A 22 1.61 2.51 14.51
CA LEU A 22 0.19 2.88 14.64
C LEU A 22 -0.73 1.76 14.14
N GLY A 23 -0.44 1.18 12.98
CA GLY A 23 -1.20 0.06 12.43
C GLY A 23 -1.18 -1.17 13.34
N ASN A 24 -0.01 -1.49 13.92
CA ASN A 24 0.14 -2.60 14.86
C ASN A 24 -0.58 -2.35 16.18
N LEU A 25 -0.50 -1.14 16.74
CA LEU A 25 -1.25 -0.78 17.94
C LEU A 25 -2.76 -0.87 17.68
N ALA A 26 -3.23 -0.45 16.51
CA ALA A 26 -4.64 -0.57 16.12
C ALA A 26 -5.07 -2.03 15.99
N LEU A 27 -4.25 -2.85 15.32
CA LEU A 27 -4.50 -4.28 15.13
C LEU A 27 -4.64 -5.03 16.45
N HIS A 28 -3.85 -4.67 17.46
CA HIS A 28 -3.88 -5.31 18.79
C HIS A 28 -4.80 -4.59 19.79
N GLY A 29 -5.65 -3.65 19.34
CA GLY A 29 -6.58 -2.91 20.20
C GLY A 29 -5.89 -2.03 21.25
N LYS A 30 -4.60 -1.71 21.07
CA LYS A 30 -3.80 -0.88 21.99
C LYS A 30 -3.77 0.59 21.58
N LEU A 31 -4.28 0.93 20.40
CA LEU A 31 -4.38 2.31 19.95
C LEU A 31 -5.63 3.00 20.52
N THR A 32 -5.40 3.98 21.38
CA THR A 32 -6.43 4.92 21.83
C THR A 32 -6.61 6.03 20.79
N GLY A 33 -7.85 6.52 20.64
CA GLY A 33 -8.19 7.53 19.63
C GLY A 33 -8.23 6.99 18.19
N SER A 34 -8.21 7.92 17.24
CA SER A 34 -8.21 7.68 15.80
C SER A 34 -7.36 8.72 15.09
N PHE A 35 -6.88 8.39 13.90
CA PHE A 35 -6.15 9.31 13.03
C PHE A 35 -7.00 9.63 11.81
N ASP A 36 -7.02 10.89 11.42
CA ASP A 36 -7.65 11.28 10.16
C ASP A 36 -6.68 11.09 8.99
N ALA A 37 -7.18 10.59 7.86
CA ALA A 37 -6.41 10.44 6.63
C ALA A 37 -5.73 11.75 6.22
N LYS A 38 -6.35 12.92 6.46
CA LYS A 38 -5.75 14.24 6.16
C LYS A 38 -4.47 14.51 6.97
N ASP A 39 -4.35 13.95 8.17
CA ASP A 39 -3.18 14.15 9.05
C ASP A 39 -2.06 13.17 8.70
N LEU A 40 -2.41 12.05 8.07
CA LEU A 40 -1.46 11.04 7.58
C LEU A 40 -0.94 11.37 6.18
N LYS A 41 -1.75 12.02 5.34
CA LYS A 41 -1.42 12.33 3.94
C LYS A 41 -0.09 13.10 3.77
N PRO A 42 0.22 14.15 4.56
CA PRO A 42 1.51 14.83 4.46
C PRO A 42 2.72 13.94 4.72
N LEU A 43 2.57 12.88 5.54
CA LEU A 43 3.64 11.91 5.76
C LEU A 43 3.86 11.03 4.53
N LEU A 44 2.77 10.63 3.85
CA LEU A 44 2.84 9.85 2.61
C LEU A 44 3.44 10.68 1.47
N GLU A 45 3.04 11.95 1.36
CA GLU A 45 3.60 12.92 0.41
C GLU A 45 5.09 13.16 0.66
N ARG A 46 5.51 13.30 1.93
CA ARG A 46 6.93 13.39 2.26
C ARG A 46 7.67 12.12 1.87
N LEU A 47 7.11 10.96 2.18
CA LEU A 47 7.74 9.66 1.93
C LEU A 47 8.08 9.43 0.44
N VAL A 48 7.19 9.80 -0.48
CA VAL A 48 7.44 9.64 -1.94
C VAL A 48 8.56 10.52 -2.47
N THR A 49 9.00 11.53 -1.70
CA THR A 49 10.16 12.38 -2.07
C THR A 49 11.50 11.84 -1.55
N LEU A 50 11.47 10.84 -0.67
CA LEU A 50 12.66 10.29 -0.04
C LEU A 50 13.22 9.14 -0.88
N LYS A 51 14.53 9.14 -1.09
CA LYS A 51 15.22 8.19 -1.98
C LYS A 51 15.54 6.85 -1.31
N ASP A 52 15.44 6.76 0.01
CA ASP A 52 15.81 5.62 0.83
C ASP A 52 14.62 4.69 1.17
N ILE A 53 13.47 4.87 0.51
CA ILE A 53 12.32 3.97 0.68
C ILE A 53 12.59 2.61 0.04
N ASP A 54 12.19 1.54 0.73
CA ASP A 54 12.33 0.16 0.26
C ASP A 54 10.95 -0.54 0.07
N PRO A 55 10.90 -1.67 -0.65
CA PRO A 55 9.68 -2.45 -0.86
C PRO A 55 8.93 -2.84 0.44
N GLN A 56 9.65 -3.12 1.51
CA GLN A 56 9.08 -3.56 2.78
C GLN A 56 8.42 -2.39 3.51
N ALA A 57 9.02 -1.20 3.46
CA ALA A 57 8.48 0.02 4.02
C ALA A 57 7.11 0.36 3.39
N ILE A 58 7.00 0.30 2.07
CA ILE A 58 5.73 0.53 1.35
C ILE A 58 4.67 -0.48 1.79
N ALA A 59 5.01 -1.77 1.79
CA ALA A 59 4.10 -2.83 2.18
C ALA A 59 3.61 -2.67 3.64
N ASN A 60 4.49 -2.30 4.55
CA ASN A 60 4.17 -2.07 5.96
C ASN A 60 3.24 -0.87 6.14
N ILE A 61 3.51 0.24 5.44
CA ILE A 61 2.67 1.44 5.47
C ILE A 61 1.26 1.10 5.00
N LEU A 62 1.12 0.51 3.82
CA LEU A 62 -0.19 0.19 3.24
C LEU A 62 -0.95 -0.82 4.11
N THR A 63 -0.28 -1.85 4.60
CA THR A 63 -0.88 -2.82 5.54
C THR A 63 -1.38 -2.12 6.80
N SER A 64 -0.62 -1.16 7.31
CA SER A 64 -0.93 -0.44 8.55
C SER A 64 -2.07 0.55 8.39
N LEU A 65 -2.15 1.25 7.26
CA LEU A 65 -3.32 2.05 6.90
C LEU A 65 -4.58 1.16 6.82
N GLY A 66 -4.44 -0.01 6.20
CA GLY A 66 -5.50 -1.02 6.18
C GLY A 66 -5.91 -1.49 7.58
N ASN A 67 -4.94 -1.75 8.47
CA ASN A 67 -5.17 -2.15 9.86
C ASN A 67 -5.87 -1.04 10.67
N LEU A 68 -5.48 0.22 10.49
CA LEU A 68 -6.18 1.36 11.09
C LEU A 68 -7.64 1.40 10.63
N ALA A 69 -7.89 1.22 9.33
CA ALA A 69 -9.25 1.24 8.79
C ALA A 69 -10.12 0.10 9.31
N ILE A 70 -9.63 -1.14 9.29
CA ILE A 70 -10.47 -2.28 9.70
C ILE A 70 -10.82 -2.27 11.19
N ASN A 71 -9.96 -1.65 12.02
CA ASN A 71 -10.17 -1.49 13.45
C ASN A 71 -10.87 -0.17 13.82
N GLY A 72 -11.40 0.58 12.83
CA GLY A 72 -12.12 1.84 13.08
C GLY A 72 -11.24 2.96 13.64
N LYS A 73 -9.91 2.87 13.46
CA LYS A 73 -8.92 3.86 13.92
C LYS A 73 -8.47 4.84 12.85
N LEU A 74 -8.99 4.70 11.63
CA LEU A 74 -8.82 5.64 10.54
C LEU A 74 -10.14 6.37 10.26
N THR A 75 -10.14 7.70 10.39
CA THR A 75 -11.19 8.59 9.90
C THR A 75 -10.78 9.23 8.57
N GLY A 76 -11.72 9.88 7.87
CA GLY A 76 -11.46 10.41 6.54
C GLY A 76 -11.30 9.31 5.48
N SER A 77 -10.62 9.61 4.37
CA SER A 77 -10.34 8.66 3.28
C SER A 77 -9.12 9.10 2.49
N PHE A 78 -8.45 8.15 1.85
CA PHE A 78 -7.39 8.42 0.88
C PHE A 78 -7.94 8.35 -0.54
N GLU A 79 -7.44 9.20 -1.42
CA GLU A 79 -7.67 9.07 -2.85
C GLU A 79 -6.81 7.93 -3.40
N ALA A 80 -7.38 7.10 -4.29
CA ALA A 80 -6.65 6.01 -4.92
C ALA A 80 -5.41 6.48 -5.69
N LYS A 81 -5.46 7.68 -6.28
CA LYS A 81 -4.30 8.30 -6.92
C LYS A 81 -3.14 8.55 -5.94
N ASP A 82 -3.44 8.97 -4.70
CA ASP A 82 -2.40 9.27 -3.70
C ASP A 82 -1.71 7.96 -3.25
N LEU A 83 -2.49 6.88 -3.07
CA LEU A 83 -1.92 5.57 -2.75
C LEU A 83 -1.17 4.94 -3.93
N SER A 84 -1.57 5.24 -5.17
CA SER A 84 -0.85 4.77 -6.35
C SER A 84 0.56 5.37 -6.44
N LEU A 85 0.77 6.61 -5.97
CA LEU A 85 2.10 7.23 -5.89
C LEU A 85 3.04 6.47 -4.93
N LEU A 86 2.51 5.89 -3.84
CA LEU A 86 3.31 5.02 -2.95
C LEU A 86 3.71 3.70 -3.60
N LEU A 87 2.98 3.26 -4.62
CA LEU A 87 3.25 2.00 -5.33
C LEU A 87 4.22 2.20 -6.49
N GLN A 88 4.32 3.40 -7.06
CA GLN A 88 5.21 3.69 -8.19
C GLN A 88 6.67 3.28 -7.96
N PRO A 89 7.29 3.45 -6.76
CA PRO A 89 8.66 3.02 -6.55
C PRO A 89 8.93 1.54 -6.85
N PHE A 90 7.92 0.66 -6.77
CA PHE A 90 8.07 -0.76 -7.12
C PHE A 90 8.60 -0.99 -8.54
N SER A 91 8.32 -0.11 -9.51
CA SER A 91 8.84 -0.23 -10.88
C SER A 91 10.32 0.14 -11.00
N THR A 92 10.92 0.73 -9.96
CA THR A 92 12.31 1.20 -9.95
C THR A 92 13.24 0.33 -9.11
N PHE A 93 12.70 -0.48 -8.20
CA PHE A 93 13.52 -1.39 -7.41
C PHE A 93 14.06 -2.54 -8.26
N ALA A 94 15.23 -3.05 -7.91
CA ALA A 94 15.72 -4.26 -8.55
C ALA A 94 14.80 -5.44 -8.19
N ALA A 95 14.46 -6.29 -9.16
CA ALA A 95 13.52 -7.40 -8.97
C ALA A 95 13.91 -8.33 -7.81
N LYS A 96 15.21 -8.50 -7.55
CA LYS A 96 15.74 -9.31 -6.43
C LYS A 96 15.39 -8.75 -5.04
N ASP A 97 15.12 -7.44 -4.95
CA ASP A 97 14.83 -6.76 -3.68
C ASP A 97 13.32 -6.79 -3.37
N ILE A 98 12.49 -7.17 -4.35
CA ILE A 98 11.05 -7.26 -4.22
C ILE A 98 10.65 -8.70 -3.90
N GLN A 99 10.08 -8.92 -2.73
CA GLN A 99 9.47 -10.20 -2.38
C GLN A 99 7.98 -10.21 -2.76
N PRO A 100 7.46 -11.31 -3.33
CA PRO A 100 6.04 -11.47 -3.67
C PRO A 100 5.08 -11.05 -2.54
N ARG A 101 5.40 -11.43 -1.31
CA ARG A 101 4.62 -11.08 -0.11
C ARG A 101 4.46 -9.57 0.10
N GLN A 102 5.42 -8.75 -0.31
CA GLN A 102 5.36 -7.28 -0.16
C GLN A 102 4.32 -6.67 -1.11
N LEU A 103 4.23 -7.20 -2.33
CA LEU A 103 3.19 -6.83 -3.30
C LEU A 103 1.81 -7.28 -2.77
N GLY A 104 1.72 -8.53 -2.30
CA GLY A 104 0.49 -9.07 -1.70
C GLY A 104 0.02 -8.26 -0.48
N ASN A 105 0.94 -7.87 0.41
CA ASN A 105 0.65 -7.06 1.58
C ASN A 105 0.20 -5.63 1.21
N SER A 106 0.85 -5.03 0.20
CA SER A 106 0.44 -3.74 -0.34
C SER A 106 -1.01 -3.78 -0.84
N LEU A 107 -1.35 -4.77 -1.67
CA LEU A 107 -2.71 -4.98 -2.17
C LEU A 107 -3.71 -5.28 -1.04
N ASN A 108 -3.32 -6.06 -0.02
CA ASN A 108 -4.15 -6.35 1.14
C ASN A 108 -4.49 -5.08 1.92
N GLY A 109 -3.50 -4.22 2.17
CA GLY A 109 -3.66 -2.94 2.86
C GLY A 109 -4.66 -2.02 2.16
N ILE A 110 -4.52 -1.89 0.84
CA ILE A 110 -5.46 -1.09 0.02
C ILE A 110 -6.84 -1.74 -0.02
N GLY A 111 -6.91 -3.07 -0.17
CA GLY A 111 -8.18 -3.80 -0.13
C GLY A 111 -8.93 -3.59 1.20
N LYS A 112 -8.22 -3.59 2.32
CA LYS A 112 -8.76 -3.27 3.65
C LYS A 112 -9.30 -1.84 3.75
N LEU A 113 -8.62 -0.86 3.16
CA LEU A 113 -9.11 0.51 3.07
C LEU A 113 -10.42 0.57 2.27
N ALA A 114 -10.44 -0.08 1.10
CA ALA A 114 -11.57 -0.09 0.19
C ALA A 114 -12.83 -0.68 0.83
N ILE A 115 -12.74 -1.87 1.43
CA ILE A 115 -13.90 -2.52 2.07
C ILE A 115 -14.44 -1.76 3.29
N LYS A 116 -13.65 -0.84 3.86
CA LYS A 116 -14.07 0.04 4.95
C LYS A 116 -14.51 1.42 4.47
N GLY A 117 -14.62 1.63 3.16
CA GLY A 117 -15.00 2.92 2.58
C GLY A 117 -13.99 4.02 2.88
N ARG A 118 -12.71 3.66 3.08
CA ARG A 118 -11.60 4.60 3.36
C ARG A 118 -10.70 4.84 2.15
N LEU A 119 -11.12 4.36 0.98
CA LEU A 119 -10.47 4.58 -0.31
C LEU A 119 -11.49 5.18 -1.27
N ILE A 120 -11.18 6.35 -1.82
CA ILE A 120 -12.00 7.05 -2.80
C ILE A 120 -11.40 6.83 -4.19
N GLY A 121 -12.25 6.55 -5.17
CA GLY A 121 -11.85 6.31 -6.55
C GLY A 121 -11.29 4.92 -6.80
N GLN A 122 -10.65 4.76 -7.95
CA GLN A 122 -10.14 3.49 -8.46
C GLN A 122 -8.63 3.55 -8.59
N LEU A 123 -7.96 2.44 -8.26
CA LEU A 123 -6.55 2.31 -8.59
C LEU A 123 -6.38 2.32 -10.12
N PRO A 124 -5.40 3.06 -10.66
CA PRO A 124 -5.12 3.04 -12.09
C PRO A 124 -4.79 1.62 -12.56
N ALA A 125 -5.29 1.23 -13.74
CA ALA A 125 -5.10 -0.11 -14.27
C ALA A 125 -3.60 -0.41 -14.45
N GLU A 126 -2.84 0.56 -14.94
CA GLU A 126 -1.38 0.49 -15.10
C GLU A 126 -0.65 0.21 -13.78
N THR A 127 -1.18 0.68 -12.64
CA THR A 127 -0.59 0.40 -11.32
C THR A 127 -0.83 -1.05 -10.93
N ILE A 128 -2.03 -1.57 -11.19
CA ILE A 128 -2.37 -2.97 -10.92
C ILE A 128 -1.57 -3.91 -11.81
N ASP A 129 -1.50 -3.61 -13.11
CA ASP A 129 -0.76 -4.40 -14.09
C ASP A 129 0.74 -4.41 -13.76
N MET A 130 1.30 -3.28 -13.34
CA MET A 130 2.68 -3.20 -12.85
C MET A 130 2.92 -4.14 -11.65
N LEU A 131 2.05 -4.10 -10.63
CA LEU A 131 2.21 -4.96 -9.46
C LEU A 131 2.04 -6.45 -9.80
N LEU A 132 1.10 -6.78 -10.69
CA LEU A 132 0.89 -8.15 -11.15
C LEU A 132 2.07 -8.66 -11.98
N ASN A 133 2.61 -7.85 -12.89
CA ASN A 133 3.79 -8.22 -13.67
C ASN A 133 5.00 -8.46 -12.78
N LEU A 134 5.24 -7.60 -11.78
CA LEU A 134 6.32 -7.80 -10.80
C LEU A 134 6.11 -9.07 -9.97
N LEU A 135 4.88 -9.36 -9.56
CA LEU A 135 4.55 -10.57 -8.82
C LEU A 135 4.82 -11.81 -9.65
N LEU A 136 4.28 -11.87 -10.87
CA LEU A 136 4.35 -13.01 -11.77
C LEU A 136 5.76 -13.26 -12.32
N SER A 137 6.60 -12.22 -12.35
CA SER A 137 8.00 -12.33 -12.80
C SER A 137 8.96 -12.72 -11.67
N SER A 138 8.49 -12.83 -10.43
CA SER A 138 9.36 -13.12 -9.29
C SER A 138 9.79 -14.60 -9.26
N PRO A 139 11.09 -14.90 -9.11
CA PRO A 139 11.56 -16.29 -8.95
C PRO A 139 11.18 -16.90 -7.59
N LEU A 140 10.74 -16.07 -6.63
CA LEU A 140 10.32 -16.50 -5.29
C LEU A 140 8.80 -16.70 -5.19
N LEU A 141 8.08 -16.60 -6.32
CA LEU A 141 6.63 -16.67 -6.35
C LEU A 141 6.11 -18.01 -5.84
N SER A 142 5.24 -17.95 -4.83
CA SER A 142 4.50 -19.12 -4.36
C SER A 142 3.04 -19.07 -4.81
N SER A 143 2.37 -20.23 -4.81
CA SER A 143 0.92 -20.32 -5.02
C SER A 143 0.12 -19.54 -3.97
N MET A 144 0.66 -19.41 -2.76
CA MET A 144 0.07 -18.61 -1.69
C MET A 144 0.10 -17.11 -2.03
N ASP A 145 1.20 -16.61 -2.61
CA ASP A 145 1.30 -15.21 -3.03
C ASP A 145 0.30 -14.88 -4.14
N ILE A 146 0.15 -15.76 -5.13
CA ILE A 146 -0.85 -15.62 -6.19
C ILE A 146 -2.26 -15.60 -5.58
N SER A 147 -2.57 -16.56 -4.71
CA SER A 147 -3.89 -16.67 -4.06
C SER A 147 -4.22 -15.40 -3.26
N ASN A 148 -3.24 -14.88 -2.51
CA ASN A 148 -3.39 -13.66 -1.73
C ASN A 148 -3.62 -12.44 -2.64
N ALA A 149 -2.82 -12.27 -3.70
CA ALA A 149 -2.97 -11.17 -4.63
C ALA A 149 -4.35 -11.18 -5.30
N VAL A 150 -4.78 -12.32 -5.83
CA VAL A 150 -6.10 -12.48 -6.47
C VAL A 150 -7.24 -12.20 -5.49
N ASN A 151 -7.17 -12.73 -4.27
CA ASN A 151 -8.17 -12.45 -3.23
C ASN A 151 -8.24 -10.95 -2.89
N ASN A 152 -7.11 -10.26 -2.81
CA ASN A 152 -7.08 -8.83 -2.53
C ASN A 152 -7.60 -7.99 -3.71
N LEU A 153 -7.32 -8.38 -4.96
CA LEU A 153 -7.93 -7.77 -6.15
C LEU A 153 -9.45 -7.96 -6.15
N GLY A 154 -9.94 -9.15 -5.77
CA GLY A 154 -11.37 -9.39 -5.59
C GLY A 154 -12.01 -8.47 -4.55
N ARG A 155 -11.32 -8.17 -3.44
CA ARG A 155 -11.77 -7.18 -2.44
C ARG A 155 -11.86 -5.77 -3.01
N LEU A 156 -10.84 -5.35 -3.76
CA LEU A 156 -10.83 -4.04 -4.42
C LEU A 156 -11.97 -3.92 -5.44
N PHE A 157 -12.20 -4.97 -6.23
CA PHE A 157 -13.30 -5.02 -7.19
C PHE A 157 -14.66 -4.93 -6.50
N LYS A 158 -14.88 -5.74 -5.46
CA LYS A 158 -16.13 -5.73 -4.67
C LYS A 158 -16.40 -4.37 -4.01
N ALA A 159 -15.34 -3.65 -3.63
CA ALA A 159 -15.44 -2.31 -3.06
C ALA A 159 -15.57 -1.20 -4.12
N GLY A 160 -15.56 -1.52 -5.42
CA GLY A 160 -15.64 -0.54 -6.51
C GLY A 160 -14.34 0.24 -6.76
N SER A 161 -13.25 -0.12 -6.08
CA SER A 161 -11.93 0.50 -6.20
C SER A 161 -11.02 -0.14 -7.26
N LEU A 162 -11.53 -1.14 -7.98
CA LEU A 162 -10.92 -1.75 -9.15
C LEU A 162 -12.02 -2.06 -10.18
N ARG A 163 -11.88 -1.58 -11.42
CA ARG A 163 -12.91 -1.76 -12.45
C ARG A 163 -12.56 -2.84 -13.48
N THR A 164 -11.31 -2.86 -13.93
CA THR A 164 -10.83 -3.76 -14.98
C THR A 164 -9.41 -4.16 -14.70
N LEU A 165 -9.07 -5.42 -14.98
CA LEU A 165 -7.70 -5.85 -15.21
C LEU A 165 -7.49 -5.79 -16.72
N SER A 166 -6.38 -5.24 -17.20
CA SER A 166 -6.10 -5.35 -18.63
C SER A 166 -5.72 -6.81 -18.93
N GLU A 167 -6.16 -7.34 -20.08
CA GLU A 167 -5.63 -8.62 -20.55
C GLU A 167 -4.13 -8.42 -20.75
N GLY A 168 -3.32 -9.16 -19.98
CA GLY A 168 -1.87 -9.03 -20.00
C GLY A 168 -1.36 -9.07 -21.43
N ARG A 169 -0.81 -7.96 -21.93
CA ARG A 169 -0.12 -7.95 -23.22
C ARG A 169 1.09 -8.86 -23.08
N SER A 170 0.95 -10.08 -23.59
CA SER A 170 2.08 -10.95 -23.88
C SER A 170 2.92 -10.22 -24.92
N THR A 171 3.91 -9.42 -24.49
CA THR A 171 4.99 -9.00 -25.37
C THR A 171 5.88 -10.22 -25.59
N ARG A 172 5.42 -11.13 -26.45
CA ARG A 172 6.33 -12.00 -27.20
C ARG A 172 6.96 -11.10 -28.26
N SER A 173 8.19 -10.66 -28.00
CA SER A 173 9.15 -10.20 -29.00
C SER A 173 10.36 -11.10 -28.92
#